data_AF-A0A937UJQ1-F1
#
_entry.id   AF-A0A937UJQ1-F1
#
_cell.length_a   1.000
_cell.length_b   1.000
_cell.length_c   1.000
_cell.angle_alpha   90.00
_cell.angle_beta   90.00
_cell.angle_gamma   90.00
#
_symmetry.space_group_name_H-M   'P 1'
#
loop_
_entity.id
_entity.type
_entity.pdbx_description
1 polymer ?
#
loop_
_entity_poly.entity_id
_entity_poly.type
_entity_poly.pdbx_seq_one_letter_code
_entity_poly.pdbx_strand_id
1 'polypeptide(L)'
;MQRLFSLALALAFGASLAMAGEPGGDRRGPGGRMGDRQRGMRGGPPPGLFGGPNTDIFDVAQRAATLTVEQRAAVEALATQFAAAEAEAVAEVRKRLNKEYLVQIVKLLPDGEKPKYEAAITAMTARDEAIAAATKTLRAVLDNVKAKQGADKAPAADDGRPPFFGLPRAAALTAKLDLLATHFVLSDGQKAMLDDVRRGAHEGMRDRMRDAMRGRMAALHQAGGRPDIDMFRTVRSTMQRVREQLDEENAKKAVEILNEKQKADFATASKAIDAFRKARDEAEATCRTQVVEAVGDDKANAILGPPPPAVPEPALPEKKTDF
;
A
#
# COMPACT_ATOMS: atom_id res chain seq x y z
N MET A 1 5.77 -31.26 -12.54
CA MET A 1 4.80 -30.42 -13.29
C MET A 1 5.43 -29.08 -13.66
N GLN A 2 6.42 -29.06 -14.56
CA GLN A 2 7.25 -27.87 -14.85
C GLN A 2 7.53 -27.66 -16.35
N ARG A 3 6.78 -28.33 -17.24
CA ARG A 3 7.01 -28.30 -18.70
C ARG A 3 5.78 -27.94 -19.53
N LEU A 4 4.78 -27.27 -18.93
CA LEU A 4 3.57 -26.81 -19.65
C LEU A 4 3.44 -25.29 -19.78
N PHE A 5 4.36 -24.49 -19.21
CA PHE A 5 4.29 -23.03 -19.27
C PHE A 5 5.00 -22.39 -20.49
N SER A 6 5.69 -23.18 -21.31
CA SER A 6 6.56 -22.66 -22.37
C SER A 6 5.89 -22.48 -23.74
N LEU A 7 4.60 -22.82 -23.89
CA LEU A 7 3.97 -22.91 -25.22
C LEU A 7 2.93 -21.82 -25.53
N ALA A 8 2.64 -20.90 -24.59
CA ALA A 8 1.68 -19.82 -24.82
C ALA A 8 2.33 -18.49 -25.28
N LEU A 9 3.67 -18.42 -25.36
CA LEU A 9 4.38 -17.17 -25.69
C LEU A 9 4.78 -17.04 -27.18
N ALA A 10 4.42 -17.99 -28.05
CA ALA A 10 4.97 -18.08 -29.41
C ALA A 10 3.95 -17.94 -30.56
N LEU A 11 2.70 -17.52 -30.31
CA LEU A 11 1.65 -17.47 -31.34
C LEU A 11 0.92 -16.12 -31.45
N ALA A 12 1.67 -15.02 -31.44
CA ALA A 12 1.15 -13.71 -31.82
C ALA A 12 2.22 -12.82 -32.49
N PHE A 13 2.97 -13.39 -33.44
CA PHE A 13 3.77 -12.61 -34.39
C PHE A 13 3.46 -13.13 -35.79
N GLY A 14 2.68 -12.37 -36.56
CA GLY A 14 2.36 -12.73 -37.93
C GLY A 14 1.34 -11.80 -38.59
N ALA A 15 1.86 -10.72 -39.20
CA ALA A 15 1.28 -9.94 -40.31
C ALA A 15 -0.05 -9.18 -40.03
N SER A 16 -0.20 -7.89 -40.31
CA SER A 16 0.11 -7.24 -41.59
C SER A 16 0.04 -5.71 -41.50
N LEU A 17 0.89 -5.07 -42.32
CA LEU A 17 0.63 -3.92 -43.20
C LEU A 17 0.22 -2.55 -42.62
N ALA A 18 1.21 -1.65 -42.68
CA ALA A 18 1.19 -0.39 -43.42
C ALA A 18 -0.19 0.22 -43.74
N MET A 19 -0.49 1.35 -43.08
CA MET A 19 -1.16 2.48 -43.72
C MET A 19 -0.48 3.76 -43.26
N ALA A 20 0.12 4.44 -44.25
CA ALA A 20 0.50 5.83 -44.18
C ALA A 20 -0.76 6.71 -44.11
N GLY A 21 -0.70 7.79 -43.33
CA GLY A 21 -1.72 8.82 -43.26
C GLY A 21 -1.12 10.10 -42.69
N GLU A 22 -1.19 11.17 -43.47
CA GLU A 22 -0.47 12.44 -43.37
C GLU A 22 -0.79 13.33 -42.14
N PRO A 23 0.08 14.32 -41.85
CA PRO A 23 -0.16 15.35 -40.85
C PRO A 23 -0.93 16.54 -41.46
N GLY A 24 -2.01 16.96 -40.80
CA GLY A 24 -2.71 18.21 -41.10
C GLY A 24 -3.95 18.33 -40.20
N GLY A 25 -4.32 19.47 -39.64
CA GLY A 25 -3.82 20.82 -39.77
C GLY A 25 -4.56 21.70 -38.74
N ASP A 26 -4.04 22.89 -38.56
CA ASP A 26 -4.45 23.92 -37.62
C ASP A 26 -5.96 24.20 -37.54
N ARG A 27 -6.47 24.32 -36.30
CA ARG A 27 -7.55 25.26 -35.96
C ARG A 27 -7.27 25.94 -34.62
N ARG A 28 -6.44 26.99 -34.67
CA ARG A 28 -6.45 28.08 -33.68
C ARG A 28 -7.70 28.93 -33.92
N GLY A 29 -8.65 28.88 -32.99
CA GLY A 29 -9.70 29.88 -32.84
C GLY A 29 -9.20 31.07 -32.01
N PRO A 30 -9.57 32.32 -32.34
CA PRO A 30 -9.06 33.52 -31.69
C PRO A 30 -10.01 34.06 -30.60
N GLY A 31 -9.41 34.64 -29.55
CA GLY A 31 -10.09 35.47 -28.54
C GLY A 31 -10.30 34.72 -27.21
N GLY A 32 -9.88 35.21 -26.04
CA GLY A 32 -9.26 36.46 -25.66
C GLY A 32 -9.36 36.58 -24.13
N ARG A 33 -8.34 37.18 -23.49
CA ARG A 33 -8.31 37.68 -22.10
C ARG A 33 -8.40 36.67 -20.94
N MET A 34 -7.22 36.26 -20.44
CA MET A 34 -6.86 36.53 -19.03
C MET A 34 -5.35 36.80 -18.95
N GLY A 35 -5.02 37.99 -18.46
CA GLY A 35 -3.64 38.45 -18.27
C GLY A 35 -2.98 37.85 -17.03
N ASP A 36 -1.69 37.58 -17.20
CA ASP A 36 -0.62 37.98 -16.28
C ASP A 36 -0.77 37.65 -14.79
N ARG A 37 -0.70 36.36 -14.47
CA ARG A 37 -0.04 35.86 -13.24
C ARG A 37 0.77 34.60 -13.52
N GLN A 38 1.71 34.68 -14.45
CA GLN A 38 2.70 33.63 -14.70
C GLN A 38 4.09 34.24 -14.93
N ARG A 39 4.82 34.47 -13.84
CA ARG A 39 6.29 34.56 -13.85
C ARG A 39 6.81 33.85 -12.60
N GLY A 40 7.20 32.59 -12.78
CA GLY A 40 7.79 31.75 -11.74
C GLY A 40 7.94 30.28 -12.12
N MET A 41 7.13 29.76 -13.05
CA MET A 41 7.31 28.40 -13.58
C MET A 41 8.36 28.39 -14.70
N ARG A 42 9.63 28.31 -14.30
CA ARG A 42 10.74 27.82 -15.11
C ARG A 42 10.42 26.32 -15.31
N GLY A 43 9.89 25.86 -16.44
CA GLY A 43 10.42 26.07 -17.79
C GLY A 43 11.08 24.77 -18.25
N GLY A 44 10.28 23.70 -18.35
CA GLY A 44 10.63 22.45 -18.99
C GLY A 44 9.34 21.69 -19.31
N PRO A 45 9.15 21.19 -20.54
CA PRO A 45 8.02 20.29 -20.82
C PRO A 45 8.15 19.05 -19.93
N PRO A 46 7.04 18.46 -19.45
CA PRO A 46 7.11 17.25 -18.64
C PRO A 46 7.83 16.17 -19.46
N PRO A 47 8.90 15.54 -18.94
CA PRO A 47 9.49 14.38 -19.60
C PRO A 47 8.47 13.25 -19.49
N GLY A 48 7.76 12.92 -20.58
CA GLY A 48 6.85 11.78 -20.56
C GLY A 48 5.68 11.76 -21.54
N LEU A 49 5.46 12.76 -22.40
CA LEU A 49 4.30 12.69 -23.32
C LEU A 49 4.46 11.64 -24.43
N PHE A 50 5.69 11.20 -24.75
CA PHE A 50 5.98 10.04 -25.59
C PHE A 50 7.30 9.38 -25.13
N GLY A 51 7.20 8.26 -24.39
CA GLY A 51 8.21 7.20 -24.31
C GLY A 51 9.55 7.48 -23.59
N GLY A 52 9.65 7.04 -22.33
CA GLY A 52 10.90 6.64 -21.66
C GLY A 52 10.81 5.17 -21.19
N PRO A 53 11.92 4.46 -20.88
CA PRO A 53 12.15 3.04 -21.16
C PRO A 53 11.42 2.01 -20.27
N ASN A 54 10.40 2.42 -19.52
CA ASN A 54 9.53 1.51 -18.78
C ASN A 54 8.16 1.47 -19.48
N THR A 55 8.15 0.96 -20.71
CA THR A 55 6.89 0.63 -21.35
C THR A 55 6.28 -0.53 -20.56
N ASP A 56 5.24 -0.23 -19.77
CA ASP A 56 4.50 -1.24 -19.03
C ASP A 56 3.82 -2.18 -20.04
N ILE A 57 4.26 -3.44 -20.06
CA ILE A 57 3.76 -4.46 -20.99
C ILE A 57 2.24 -4.67 -20.84
N PHE A 58 1.69 -4.42 -19.65
CA PHE A 58 0.25 -4.52 -19.40
C PHE A 58 -0.49 -3.31 -19.98
N ASP A 59 0.08 -2.11 -19.87
CA ASP A 59 -0.47 -0.89 -20.48
C ASP A 59 -0.44 -0.98 -22.02
N VAL A 60 0.62 -1.55 -22.59
CA VAL A 60 0.68 -1.84 -24.04
C VAL A 60 -0.40 -2.84 -24.45
N ALA A 61 -0.55 -3.94 -23.71
CA ALA A 61 -1.57 -4.94 -24.00
C ALA A 61 -2.99 -4.36 -23.97
N GLN A 62 -3.27 -3.45 -23.01
CA GLN A 62 -4.58 -2.81 -22.89
C GLN A 62 -4.84 -1.73 -23.95
N ARG A 63 -3.79 -1.01 -24.41
CA ARG A 63 -3.94 0.07 -25.40
C ARG A 63 -3.85 -0.40 -26.85
N ALA A 64 -3.05 -1.43 -27.12
CA ALA A 64 -2.78 -1.89 -28.48
C ALA A 64 -3.78 -2.95 -28.98
N ALA A 65 -4.54 -3.59 -28.09
CA ALA A 65 -5.49 -4.64 -28.45
C ALA A 65 -6.93 -4.31 -28.02
N THR A 66 -7.90 -4.63 -28.88
CA THR A 66 -9.31 -4.62 -28.52
C THR A 66 -9.62 -5.84 -27.66
N LEU A 67 -9.41 -5.73 -26.35
CA LEU A 67 -9.66 -6.81 -25.39
C LEU A 67 -11.14 -6.88 -24.98
N THR A 68 -11.69 -8.09 -24.91
CA THR A 68 -13.00 -8.34 -24.26
C THR A 68 -12.92 -8.04 -22.77
N VAL A 69 -14.07 -7.91 -22.09
CA VAL A 69 -14.14 -7.67 -20.63
C VAL A 69 -13.39 -8.78 -19.86
N GLU A 70 -13.57 -10.04 -20.27
CA GLU A 70 -12.89 -11.19 -19.66
C GLU A 70 -11.37 -11.14 -19.86
N GLN A 71 -10.92 -10.75 -21.07
CA GLN A 71 -9.49 -10.62 -21.37
C GLN A 71 -8.85 -9.47 -20.60
N ARG A 72 -9.54 -8.34 -20.41
CA ARG A 72 -9.05 -7.22 -19.57
C ARG A 72 -8.87 -7.66 -18.12
N ALA A 73 -9.86 -8.35 -17.56
CA ALA A 73 -9.77 -8.89 -16.20
C ALA A 73 -8.59 -9.87 -16.05
N ALA A 74 -8.33 -10.71 -17.06
CA ALA A 74 -7.19 -11.62 -17.06
C ALA A 74 -5.84 -10.88 -17.11
N VAL A 75 -5.71 -9.83 -17.93
CA VAL A 75 -4.49 -8.99 -18.02
C VAL A 75 -4.23 -8.28 -16.68
N GLU A 76 -5.26 -7.75 -16.03
CA GLU A 76 -5.13 -7.13 -14.70
C GLU A 76 -4.74 -8.13 -13.60
N ALA A 77 -5.25 -9.37 -13.67
CA ALA A 77 -4.85 -10.43 -12.77
C ALA A 77 -3.35 -10.75 -12.93
N LEU A 78 -2.86 -10.83 -14.18
CA LEU A 78 -1.43 -11.01 -14.47
C LEU A 78 -0.58 -9.82 -14.01
N ALA A 79 -1.06 -8.58 -14.18
CA ALA A 79 -0.37 -7.39 -13.68
C ALA A 79 -0.21 -7.42 -12.15
N THR A 80 -1.24 -7.91 -11.45
CA THR A 80 -1.18 -8.08 -9.99
C THR A 80 -0.17 -9.16 -9.57
N GLN A 81 -0.12 -10.29 -10.29
CA GLN A 81 0.88 -11.34 -10.06
C GLN A 81 2.30 -10.85 -10.35
N PHE A 82 2.49 -10.10 -11.44
CA PHE A 82 3.77 -9.48 -11.79
C PHE A 82 4.22 -8.51 -10.71
N ALA A 83 3.36 -7.61 -10.24
CA ALA A 83 3.71 -6.67 -9.16
C ALA A 83 4.08 -7.39 -7.86
N ALA A 84 3.42 -8.50 -7.53
CA ALA A 84 3.78 -9.32 -6.37
C ALA A 84 5.16 -9.97 -6.54
N ALA A 85 5.43 -10.56 -7.71
CA ALA A 85 6.72 -11.17 -8.05
C ALA A 85 7.86 -10.13 -8.10
N GLU A 86 7.60 -8.95 -8.66
CA GLU A 86 8.54 -7.84 -8.68
C GLU A 86 8.86 -7.37 -7.25
N ALA A 87 7.85 -7.18 -6.40
CA ALA A 87 8.07 -6.79 -5.01
C ALA A 87 8.92 -7.82 -4.26
N GLU A 88 8.71 -9.11 -4.50
CA GLU A 88 9.52 -10.19 -3.94
C GLU A 88 10.97 -10.15 -4.49
N ALA A 89 11.14 -10.03 -5.80
CA ALA A 89 12.46 -9.94 -6.43
C ALA A 89 13.24 -8.70 -5.95
N VAL A 90 12.60 -7.53 -5.88
CA VAL A 90 13.19 -6.30 -5.35
C VAL A 90 13.58 -6.47 -3.89
N ALA A 91 12.75 -7.12 -3.08
CA ALA A 91 13.08 -7.41 -1.68
C ALA A 91 14.30 -8.34 -1.56
N GLU A 92 14.40 -9.38 -2.39
CA GLU A 92 15.56 -10.28 -2.43
C GLU A 92 16.84 -9.56 -2.89
N VAL A 93 16.76 -8.79 -3.96
CA VAL A 93 17.87 -7.96 -4.44
C VAL A 93 18.31 -6.99 -3.35
N ARG A 94 17.36 -6.32 -2.68
CA ARG A 94 17.68 -5.41 -1.58
C ARG A 94 18.34 -6.12 -0.40
N LYS A 95 17.86 -7.31 -0.02
CA LYS A 95 18.51 -8.13 1.02
C LYS A 95 19.95 -8.48 0.63
N ARG A 96 20.18 -8.85 -0.63
CA ARG A 96 21.52 -9.15 -1.15
C ARG A 96 22.43 -7.93 -1.12
N LEU A 97 21.97 -6.80 -1.66
CA LEU A 97 22.73 -5.54 -1.69
C LEU A 97 23.02 -5.03 -0.27
N ASN A 98 22.05 -5.11 0.65
CA ASN A 98 22.26 -4.73 2.04
C ASN A 98 23.37 -5.57 2.67
N LYS A 99 23.42 -6.89 2.45
CA LYS A 99 24.50 -7.76 2.96
C LYS A 99 25.86 -7.38 2.36
N GLU A 100 25.90 -7.11 1.06
CA GLU A 100 27.13 -6.75 0.33
C GLU A 100 27.71 -5.41 0.82
N TYR A 101 26.87 -4.37 0.91
CA TYR A 101 27.30 -3.04 1.32
C TYR A 101 27.44 -2.89 2.83
N LEU A 102 26.79 -3.72 3.64
CA LEU A 102 26.95 -3.72 5.09
C LEU A 102 28.43 -3.87 5.48
N VAL A 103 29.13 -4.83 4.88
CA VAL A 103 30.55 -5.06 5.15
C VAL A 103 31.39 -3.83 4.83
N GLN A 104 31.03 -3.10 3.77
CA GLN A 104 31.73 -1.88 3.38
C GLN A 104 31.44 -0.72 4.35
N ILE A 105 30.18 -0.56 4.76
CA ILE A 105 29.76 0.46 5.72
C ILE A 105 30.43 0.23 7.09
N VAL A 106 30.43 -1.01 7.59
CA VAL A 106 31.06 -1.35 8.87
C VAL A 106 32.55 -1.03 8.87
N LYS A 107 33.25 -1.23 7.75
CA LYS A 107 34.68 -0.87 7.63
C LYS A 107 34.95 0.63 7.78
N LEU A 108 33.97 1.48 7.47
CA LEU A 108 34.07 2.94 7.60
C LEU A 108 33.76 3.44 9.01
N LEU A 109 33.20 2.60 9.88
CA LEU A 109 32.86 2.97 11.24
C LEU A 109 34.08 2.94 12.17
N PRO A 110 34.11 3.77 13.24
CA PRO A 110 35.10 3.64 14.29
C PRO A 110 35.06 2.25 14.94
N ASP A 111 36.22 1.69 15.31
CA ASP A 111 36.32 0.31 15.82
C ASP A 111 35.42 0.03 17.04
N GLY A 112 35.26 1.01 17.93
CA GLY A 112 34.36 0.91 19.09
C GLY A 112 32.86 0.95 18.75
N GLU A 113 32.48 1.36 17.54
CA GLU A 113 31.09 1.44 17.08
C GLU A 113 30.67 0.29 16.16
N LYS A 114 31.62 -0.39 15.51
CA LYS A 114 31.39 -1.55 14.64
C LYS A 114 30.47 -2.62 15.26
N PRO A 115 30.77 -3.17 16.46
CA PRO A 115 29.94 -4.25 17.02
C PRO A 115 28.52 -3.78 17.37
N LYS A 116 28.35 -2.50 17.75
CA LYS A 116 27.04 -1.92 18.06
C LYS A 116 26.17 -1.80 16.81
N TYR A 117 26.77 -1.38 15.70
CA TYR A 117 26.08 -1.22 14.43
C TYR A 117 25.71 -2.57 13.80
N GLU A 118 26.60 -3.56 13.88
CA GLU A 118 26.33 -4.94 13.44
C GLU A 118 25.17 -5.58 14.24
N ALA A 119 25.14 -5.37 15.56
CA ALA A 119 24.04 -5.83 16.40
C ALA A 119 22.70 -5.18 16.01
N ALA A 120 22.70 -3.86 15.78
CA ALA A 120 21.49 -3.14 15.36
C ALA A 120 20.95 -3.64 14.00
N ILE A 121 21.82 -3.90 13.03
CA ILE A 121 21.40 -4.43 11.72
C ILE A 121 20.91 -5.88 11.81
N THR A 122 21.52 -6.68 12.67
CA THR A 122 21.07 -8.05 12.94
C THR A 122 19.63 -8.02 13.48
N ALA A 123 19.35 -7.15 14.44
CA ALA A 123 18.00 -6.95 14.98
C ALA A 123 16.99 -6.50 13.91
N MET A 124 17.38 -5.54 13.07
CA MET A 124 16.53 -5.06 11.97
C MET A 124 16.27 -6.15 10.91
N THR A 125 17.27 -6.97 10.61
CA THR A 125 17.15 -8.08 9.67
C THR A 125 16.19 -9.14 10.22
N ALA A 126 16.34 -9.51 11.49
CA ALA A 126 15.45 -10.46 12.17
C ALA A 126 13.99 -9.97 12.18
N ARG A 127 13.76 -8.68 12.43
CA ARG A 127 12.44 -8.04 12.30
C ARG A 127 11.86 -8.23 10.89
N ASP A 128 12.63 -7.89 9.87
CA ASP A 128 12.16 -7.93 8.48
C ASP A 128 11.84 -9.36 8.03
N GLU A 129 12.61 -10.35 8.50
CA GLU A 129 12.35 -11.77 8.27
C GLU A 129 11.08 -12.25 8.98
N ALA A 130 10.86 -11.86 10.24
CA ALA A 130 9.64 -12.17 10.98
C ALA A 130 8.39 -11.59 10.30
N ILE A 131 8.45 -10.32 9.88
CA ILE A 131 7.35 -9.65 9.16
C ILE A 131 7.11 -10.32 7.80
N ALA A 132 8.16 -10.69 7.07
CA ALA A 132 8.02 -11.39 5.79
C ALA A 132 7.36 -12.77 5.95
N ALA A 133 7.74 -13.54 6.98
CA ALA A 133 7.12 -14.81 7.31
C ALA A 133 5.63 -14.64 7.66
N ALA A 134 5.30 -13.66 8.51
CA ALA A 134 3.92 -13.34 8.86
C ALA A 134 3.09 -12.92 7.62
N THR A 135 3.68 -12.12 6.73
CA THR A 135 3.05 -11.69 5.46
C THR A 135 2.73 -12.89 4.57
N LYS A 136 3.64 -13.87 4.46
CA LYS A 136 3.42 -15.09 3.68
C LYS A 136 2.25 -15.90 4.23
N THR A 137 2.17 -16.06 5.55
CA THR A 137 1.05 -16.74 6.21
C THR A 137 -0.27 -16.02 5.97
N LEU A 138 -0.29 -14.69 6.11
CA LEU A 138 -1.48 -13.88 5.84
C LEU A 138 -1.96 -14.08 4.39
N ARG A 139 -1.06 -13.94 3.40
CA ARG A 139 -1.40 -14.12 1.98
C ARG A 139 -2.00 -15.50 1.71
N ALA A 140 -1.42 -16.57 2.26
CA ALA A 140 -1.95 -17.91 2.09
C ALA A 140 -3.39 -18.04 2.63
N VAL A 141 -3.72 -17.41 3.76
CA VAL A 141 -5.09 -17.39 4.28
C VAL A 141 -6.02 -16.60 3.36
N LEU A 142 -5.57 -15.42 2.90
CA LEU A 142 -6.37 -14.54 2.03
C LEU A 142 -6.64 -15.17 0.66
N ASP A 143 -5.66 -15.83 0.05
CA ASP A 143 -5.82 -16.55 -1.22
C ASP A 143 -6.86 -17.67 -1.09
N ASN A 144 -6.84 -18.41 0.03
CA ASN A 144 -7.83 -19.44 0.33
C ASN A 144 -9.25 -18.84 0.48
N VAL A 145 -9.38 -17.71 1.17
CA VAL A 145 -10.67 -17.00 1.31
C VAL A 145 -11.17 -16.52 -0.06
N LYS A 146 -10.29 -15.92 -0.87
CA LYS A 146 -10.61 -15.44 -2.21
C LYS A 146 -11.14 -16.56 -3.10
N ALA A 147 -10.46 -17.72 -3.10
CA ALA A 147 -10.87 -18.89 -3.86
C ALA A 147 -12.22 -19.47 -3.37
N LYS A 148 -12.45 -19.54 -2.05
CA LYS A 148 -13.73 -20.00 -1.48
C LYS A 148 -14.91 -19.09 -1.83
N GLN A 149 -14.65 -17.79 -1.92
CA GLN A 149 -15.64 -16.78 -2.27
C GLN A 149 -15.86 -16.66 -3.79
N GLY A 150 -15.04 -17.31 -4.61
CA GLY A 150 -15.10 -17.18 -6.07
C GLY A 150 -14.67 -15.81 -6.59
N ALA A 151 -14.02 -15.01 -5.74
CA ALA A 151 -13.57 -13.66 -6.08
C ALA A 151 -12.32 -13.67 -7.00
N ASP A 152 -11.69 -14.82 -7.19
CA ASP A 152 -10.69 -15.07 -8.24
C ASP A 152 -11.28 -15.04 -9.65
N LYS A 153 -12.60 -15.26 -9.78
CA LYS A 153 -13.33 -15.31 -11.05
C LYS A 153 -14.18 -14.08 -11.30
N ALA A 154 -14.31 -13.20 -10.31
CA ALA A 154 -15.05 -11.95 -10.46
C ALA A 154 -14.21 -10.95 -11.27
N PRO A 155 -14.82 -10.15 -12.15
CA PRO A 155 -14.13 -9.00 -12.75
C PRO A 155 -13.59 -8.12 -11.63
N ALA A 156 -12.38 -7.59 -11.79
CA ALA A 156 -11.82 -6.65 -10.82
C ALA A 156 -12.84 -5.52 -10.62
N ALA A 157 -13.13 -5.21 -9.35
CA ALA A 157 -14.01 -4.09 -9.04
C ALA A 157 -13.37 -2.83 -9.63
N ASP A 158 -14.06 -2.19 -10.59
CA ASP A 158 -13.73 -0.84 -11.04
C ASP A 158 -14.01 0.09 -9.86
N ASP A 159 -12.97 0.38 -9.09
CA ASP A 159 -13.06 1.27 -7.94
C ASP A 159 -13.08 2.74 -8.37
N GLY A 160 -13.07 3.03 -9.69
CA GLY A 160 -13.12 4.37 -10.28
C GLY A 160 -11.94 5.26 -9.87
N ARG A 161 -10.95 4.70 -9.14
CA ARG A 161 -9.79 5.42 -8.65
C ARG A 161 -8.72 5.35 -9.72
N PRO A 162 -8.14 6.50 -10.14
CA PRO A 162 -7.03 6.47 -11.06
C PRO A 162 -5.91 5.61 -10.48
N PRO A 163 -5.24 4.75 -11.27
CA PRO A 163 -4.23 3.80 -10.78
C PRO A 163 -3.11 4.46 -9.95
N PHE A 164 -2.86 5.74 -10.17
CA PHE A 164 -1.87 6.54 -9.43
C PHE A 164 -2.27 6.87 -7.97
N PHE A 165 -3.56 6.87 -7.63
CA PHE A 165 -4.06 7.17 -6.28
C PHE A 165 -4.44 5.91 -5.48
N GLY A 166 -4.41 4.73 -6.10
CA GLY A 166 -4.52 3.47 -5.39
C GLY A 166 -3.31 3.28 -4.47
N LEU A 167 -3.54 2.96 -3.20
CA LEU A 167 -2.47 2.37 -2.39
C LEU A 167 -1.95 1.15 -3.15
N PRO A 168 -0.61 0.87 -3.13
CA PRO A 168 -0.11 -0.37 -3.70
C PRO A 168 -0.96 -1.51 -3.16
N ARG A 169 -1.54 -2.38 -4.00
CA ARG A 169 -2.49 -3.43 -3.55
C ARG A 169 -1.91 -4.30 -2.43
N ALA A 170 -0.58 -4.39 -2.31
CA ALA A 170 0.10 -5.02 -1.18
C ALA A 170 -0.15 -4.35 0.19
N ALA A 171 -0.35 -3.03 0.23
CA ALA A 171 -0.76 -2.27 1.42
C ALA A 171 -2.27 -2.42 1.75
N ALA A 172 -3.08 -2.88 0.80
CA ALA A 172 -4.50 -3.17 1.00
C ALA A 172 -4.75 -4.48 1.77
N LEU A 173 -3.70 -5.27 2.04
CA LEU A 173 -3.82 -6.58 2.70
C LEU A 173 -3.98 -6.49 4.22
N THR A 174 -3.85 -5.30 4.81
CA THR A 174 -3.82 -5.15 6.27
C THR A 174 -5.08 -4.53 6.86
N ALA A 175 -6.04 -4.08 6.06
CA ALA A 175 -7.32 -3.55 6.54
C ALA A 175 -8.44 -4.56 6.28
N LYS A 176 -9.22 -4.88 7.31
CA LYS A 176 -10.33 -5.84 7.26
C LYS A 176 -11.38 -5.39 6.25
N LEU A 177 -11.73 -4.10 6.20
CA LEU A 177 -12.68 -3.57 5.22
C LEU A 177 -12.24 -3.73 3.76
N ASP A 178 -10.94 -3.65 3.49
CA ASP A 178 -10.42 -3.75 2.12
C ASP A 178 -10.53 -5.19 1.58
N LEU A 179 -10.56 -6.18 2.47
CA LEU A 179 -10.81 -7.58 2.11
C LEU A 179 -12.15 -7.73 1.40
N LEU A 180 -13.19 -7.04 1.85
CA LEU A 180 -14.53 -7.22 1.30
C LEU A 180 -14.65 -6.81 -0.16
N ALA A 181 -13.90 -5.81 -0.61
CA ALA A 181 -13.89 -5.44 -2.03
C ALA A 181 -12.97 -6.30 -2.89
N THR A 182 -12.02 -7.01 -2.28
CA THR A 182 -10.92 -7.67 -3.03
C THR A 182 -10.95 -9.20 -2.95
N HIS A 183 -11.60 -9.76 -1.93
CA HIS A 183 -11.60 -11.19 -1.61
C HIS A 183 -13.01 -11.77 -1.47
N PHE A 184 -14.06 -10.96 -1.56
CA PHE A 184 -15.46 -11.39 -1.43
C PHE A 184 -16.26 -11.04 -2.68
N VAL A 185 -17.13 -11.96 -3.10
CA VAL A 185 -18.16 -11.65 -4.09
C VAL A 185 -19.36 -11.09 -3.35
N LEU A 186 -19.61 -9.80 -3.54
CA LEU A 186 -20.68 -9.05 -2.91
C LEU A 186 -21.81 -8.79 -3.91
N SER A 187 -23.06 -8.83 -3.44
CA SER A 187 -24.19 -8.34 -4.22
C SER A 187 -24.14 -6.81 -4.36
N ASP A 188 -24.85 -6.24 -5.33
CA ASP A 188 -24.81 -4.79 -5.54
C ASP A 188 -25.38 -4.01 -4.35
N GLY A 189 -26.39 -4.57 -3.66
CA GLY A 189 -26.89 -4.02 -2.40
C GLY A 189 -25.83 -4.03 -1.29
N GLN A 190 -25.06 -5.12 -1.18
CA GLN A 190 -23.95 -5.20 -0.21
C GLN A 190 -22.83 -4.22 -0.55
N LYS A 191 -22.51 -4.02 -1.83
CA LYS A 191 -21.52 -3.03 -2.27
C LYS A 191 -21.93 -1.62 -1.89
N ALA A 192 -23.19 -1.24 -2.15
CA ALA A 192 -23.71 0.08 -1.79
C ALA A 192 -23.64 0.34 -0.28
N MET A 193 -24.05 -0.64 0.54
CA MET A 193 -23.93 -0.54 2.00
C MET A 193 -22.46 -0.47 2.48
N LEU A 194 -21.56 -1.22 1.83
CA LEU A 194 -20.13 -1.18 2.15
C LEU A 194 -19.51 0.18 1.79
N ASP A 195 -19.93 0.80 0.70
CA ASP A 195 -19.49 2.14 0.31
C ASP A 195 -19.94 3.20 1.34
N ASP A 196 -21.12 3.06 1.93
CA ASP A 196 -21.57 3.90 3.05
C ASP A 196 -20.66 3.75 4.27
N VAL A 197 -20.33 2.50 4.64
CA VAL A 197 -19.38 2.23 5.73
C VAL A 197 -18.01 2.84 5.43
N ARG A 198 -17.52 2.75 4.18
CA ARG A 198 -16.24 3.33 3.75
C ARG A 198 -16.25 4.86 3.78
N ARG A 199 -17.34 5.49 3.37
CA ARG A 199 -17.49 6.95 3.45
C ARG A 199 -17.42 7.41 4.91
N GLY A 200 -18.17 6.77 5.80
CA GLY A 200 -18.10 7.04 7.24
C GLY A 200 -16.71 6.78 7.83
N ALA A 201 -16.02 5.73 7.38
CA ALA A 201 -14.65 5.42 7.78
C ALA A 201 -13.66 6.52 7.38
N HIS A 202 -13.79 7.06 6.16
CA HIS A 202 -12.94 8.15 5.66
C HIS A 202 -13.15 9.44 6.45
N GLU A 203 -14.40 9.78 6.79
CA GLU A 203 -14.72 10.93 7.64
C GLU A 203 -14.16 10.76 9.05
N GLY A 204 -14.41 9.61 9.69
CA GLY A 204 -13.87 9.28 11.01
C GLY A 204 -12.34 9.28 11.04
N MET A 205 -11.68 8.82 9.96
CA MET A 205 -10.23 8.87 9.81
C MET A 205 -9.72 10.30 9.80
N ARG A 206 -10.39 11.20 9.07
CA ARG A 206 -9.98 12.61 9.00
C ARG A 206 -10.06 13.27 10.37
N ASP A 207 -11.13 13.01 11.13
CA ASP A 207 -11.33 13.64 12.44
C ASP A 207 -10.38 13.07 13.49
N ARG A 208 -10.23 11.74 13.59
CA ARG A 208 -9.26 11.12 14.50
C ARG A 208 -7.83 11.50 14.18
N MET A 209 -7.48 11.58 12.90
CA MET A 209 -6.15 12.03 12.49
C MET A 209 -5.94 13.51 12.85
N ARG A 210 -6.95 14.36 12.65
CA ARG A 210 -6.91 15.77 13.06
C ARG A 210 -6.70 15.87 14.58
N ASP A 211 -7.41 15.09 15.38
CA ASP A 211 -7.31 15.10 16.84
C ASP A 211 -5.95 14.57 17.31
N ALA A 212 -5.52 13.41 16.82
CA ALA A 212 -4.23 12.80 17.16
C ALA A 212 -3.03 13.68 16.76
N MET A 213 -3.19 14.51 15.72
CA MET A 213 -2.14 15.40 15.22
C MET A 213 -2.31 16.86 15.66
N ARG A 214 -3.38 17.24 16.38
CA ARG A 214 -3.72 18.64 16.68
C ARG A 214 -2.56 19.39 17.32
N GLY A 215 -1.96 18.82 18.36
CA GLY A 215 -0.82 19.44 19.07
C GLY A 215 0.45 19.56 18.20
N ARG A 216 0.70 18.59 17.32
CA ARG A 216 1.89 18.55 16.46
C ARG A 216 1.76 19.45 15.23
N MET A 217 0.58 19.53 14.62
CA MET A 217 0.34 20.44 13.51
C MET A 217 0.45 21.90 13.96
N ALA A 218 -0.01 22.21 15.17
CA ALA A 218 0.18 23.54 15.78
C ALA A 218 1.67 23.87 15.94
N ALA A 219 2.49 22.94 16.44
CA ALA A 219 3.93 23.12 16.55
C ALA A 219 4.63 23.26 15.18
N LEU A 220 4.21 22.49 14.17
CA LEU A 220 4.72 22.59 12.80
C LEU A 220 4.43 23.95 12.17
N HIS A 221 3.22 24.49 12.37
CA HIS A 221 2.86 25.81 11.90
C HIS A 221 3.69 26.91 12.57
N GLN A 222 4.05 26.74 13.85
CA GLN A 222 4.93 27.66 14.56
C GLN A 222 6.40 27.58 14.09
N ALA A 223 6.86 26.41 13.65
CA ALA A 223 8.25 26.16 13.23
C ALA A 223 8.55 26.48 11.75
N GLY A 224 7.65 27.15 11.02
CA GLY A 224 7.87 27.52 9.61
C GLY A 224 7.49 26.46 8.57
N GLY A 225 6.73 25.43 8.96
CA GLY A 225 5.83 24.71 8.05
C GLY A 225 6.43 23.62 7.16
N ARG A 226 7.71 23.23 7.30
CA ARG A 226 8.25 22.08 6.56
C ARG A 226 8.36 20.83 7.46
N PRO A 227 7.62 19.75 7.14
CA PRO A 227 7.84 18.44 7.73
C PRO A 227 9.29 17.98 7.63
N ASP A 228 9.90 17.61 8.76
CA ASP A 228 11.14 16.84 8.76
C ASP A 228 10.86 15.33 8.63
N ILE A 229 11.93 14.54 8.45
CA ILE A 229 11.85 13.08 8.27
C ILE A 229 11.22 12.39 9.49
N ASP A 230 11.51 12.85 10.69
CA ASP A 230 11.00 12.24 11.92
C ASP A 230 9.51 12.52 12.11
N MET A 231 9.04 13.69 11.67
CA MET A 231 7.63 13.99 11.60
C MET A 231 6.92 13.11 10.57
N PHE A 232 7.50 12.85 9.40
CA PHE A 232 6.91 11.90 8.44
C PHE A 232 6.80 10.48 9.02
N ARG A 233 7.85 10.00 9.70
CA ARG A 233 7.81 8.69 10.38
C ARG A 233 6.71 8.64 11.42
N THR A 234 6.61 9.69 12.22
CA THR A 234 5.59 9.79 13.26
C THR A 234 4.18 9.84 12.67
N VAL A 235 3.93 10.73 11.71
CA VAL A 235 2.66 10.85 10.99
C VAL A 235 2.22 9.50 10.42
N ARG A 236 3.14 8.76 9.79
CA ARG A 236 2.87 7.43 9.22
C ARG A 236 2.41 6.46 10.30
N SER A 237 3.14 6.38 11.42
CA SER A 237 2.81 5.48 12.52
C SER A 237 1.49 5.84 13.22
N THR A 238 1.20 7.13 13.40
CA THR A 238 -0.09 7.62 13.93
C THR A 238 -1.23 7.30 12.98
N MET A 239 -1.05 7.56 11.68
CA MET A 239 -2.05 7.25 10.66
C MET A 239 -2.37 5.76 10.61
N GLN A 240 -1.35 4.91 10.77
CA GLN A 240 -1.51 3.46 10.83
C GLN A 240 -2.33 3.02 12.04
N ARG A 241 -2.03 3.52 13.25
CA ARG A 241 -2.81 3.21 14.46
C ARG A 241 -4.26 3.68 14.38
N VAL A 242 -4.48 4.92 13.90
CA VAL A 242 -5.84 5.47 13.69
C VAL A 242 -6.62 4.61 12.71
N ARG A 243 -5.98 4.17 11.62
CA ARG A 243 -6.59 3.24 10.66
C ARG A 243 -6.94 1.91 11.32
N GLU A 244 -6.05 1.32 12.10
CA GLU A 244 -6.28 0.03 12.76
C GLU A 244 -7.45 0.10 13.76
N GLN A 245 -7.57 1.18 14.53
CA GLN A 245 -8.72 1.40 15.43
C GLN A 245 -10.05 1.53 14.67
N LEU A 246 -10.06 2.33 13.59
CA LEU A 246 -11.25 2.48 12.75
C LEU A 246 -11.60 1.19 12.04
N ASP A 247 -10.62 0.41 11.63
CA ASP A 247 -10.81 -0.85 10.93
C ASP A 247 -11.60 -1.86 11.78
N GLU A 248 -11.40 -1.89 13.10
CA GLU A 248 -12.20 -2.74 13.99
C GLU A 248 -13.67 -2.31 14.07
N GLU A 249 -13.92 -1.01 14.23
CA GLU A 249 -15.27 -0.46 14.28
C GLU A 249 -16.02 -0.70 12.97
N ASN A 250 -15.32 -0.49 11.86
CA ASN A 250 -15.91 -0.68 10.55
C ASN A 250 -16.07 -2.16 10.20
N ALA A 251 -15.18 -3.04 10.65
CA ALA A 251 -15.34 -4.47 10.49
C ALA A 251 -16.62 -4.98 11.17
N LYS A 252 -16.97 -4.44 12.35
CA LYS A 252 -18.24 -4.77 13.03
C LYS A 252 -19.46 -4.39 12.18
N LYS A 253 -19.49 -3.16 11.65
CA LYS A 253 -20.56 -2.71 10.73
C LYS A 253 -20.61 -3.55 9.45
N ALA A 254 -19.44 -3.93 8.94
CA ALA A 254 -19.36 -4.70 7.72
C ALA A 254 -19.91 -6.12 7.88
N VAL A 255 -19.73 -6.75 9.05
CA VAL A 255 -20.32 -8.07 9.35
C VAL A 255 -21.85 -8.07 9.25
N GLU A 256 -22.51 -6.96 9.57
CA GLU A 256 -23.98 -6.83 9.49
C GLU A 256 -24.51 -6.89 8.04
N ILE A 257 -23.65 -6.56 7.06
CA ILE A 257 -23.99 -6.54 5.62
C ILE A 257 -23.83 -7.94 5.00
N LEU A 258 -23.04 -8.82 5.61
CA LEU A 258 -22.66 -10.12 5.05
C LEU A 258 -23.72 -11.20 5.33
N ASN A 259 -23.81 -12.20 4.46
CA ASN A 259 -24.55 -13.43 4.75
C ASN A 259 -23.74 -14.38 5.65
N GLU A 260 -24.36 -15.40 6.23
CA GLU A 260 -23.72 -16.31 7.20
C GLU A 260 -22.44 -16.97 6.67
N LYS A 261 -22.42 -17.38 5.39
CA LYS A 261 -21.22 -17.96 4.77
C LYS A 261 -20.09 -16.94 4.66
N GLN A 262 -20.40 -15.73 4.17
CA GLN A 262 -19.45 -14.63 4.08
C GLN A 262 -18.94 -14.19 5.47
N LYS A 263 -19.80 -14.17 6.50
CA LYS A 263 -19.40 -13.85 7.88
C LYS A 263 -18.34 -14.82 8.40
N ALA A 264 -18.50 -16.12 8.16
CA ALA A 264 -17.54 -17.12 8.59
C ALA A 264 -16.15 -16.91 7.93
N ASP A 265 -16.13 -16.73 6.61
CA ASP A 265 -14.88 -16.49 5.88
C ASP A 265 -14.25 -15.13 6.25
N PHE A 266 -15.07 -14.09 6.48
CA PHE A 266 -14.60 -12.77 6.93
C PHE A 266 -14.01 -12.83 8.33
N ALA A 267 -14.58 -13.62 9.24
CA ALA A 267 -14.02 -13.85 10.57
C ALA A 267 -12.67 -14.57 10.50
N THR A 268 -12.51 -15.57 9.61
CA THR A 268 -11.22 -16.22 9.36
C THR A 268 -10.18 -15.23 8.84
N ALA A 269 -10.53 -14.43 7.84
CA ALA A 269 -9.63 -13.44 7.27
C ALA A 269 -9.25 -12.35 8.29
N SER A 270 -10.22 -11.87 9.07
CA SER A 270 -10.01 -10.89 10.13
C SER A 270 -9.05 -11.40 11.21
N LYS A 271 -9.22 -12.66 11.66
CA LYS A 271 -8.28 -13.28 12.62
C LYS A 271 -6.86 -13.38 12.06
N ALA A 272 -6.70 -13.66 10.77
CA ALA A 272 -5.38 -13.70 10.14
C ALA A 272 -4.72 -12.32 10.07
N ILE A 273 -5.49 -11.26 9.79
CA ILE A 273 -5.00 -9.88 9.86
C ILE A 273 -4.56 -9.54 11.29
N ASP A 274 -5.37 -9.88 12.29
CA ASP A 274 -5.04 -9.60 13.70
C ASP A 274 -3.77 -10.34 14.14
N ALA A 275 -3.63 -11.62 13.75
CA ALA A 275 -2.42 -12.40 13.99
C ALA A 275 -1.19 -11.79 13.29
N PHE A 276 -1.33 -11.31 12.05
CA PHE A 276 -0.26 -10.61 11.33
C PHE A 276 0.14 -9.31 12.03
N ARG A 277 -0.84 -8.47 12.41
CA ARG A 277 -0.58 -7.21 13.13
C ARG A 277 0.17 -7.46 14.43
N LYS A 278 -0.29 -8.43 15.22
CA LYS A 278 0.39 -8.85 16.45
C LYS A 278 1.83 -9.28 16.19
N ALA A 279 2.06 -10.17 15.22
CA ALA A 279 3.41 -10.63 14.89
C ALA A 279 4.33 -9.50 14.41
N ARG A 280 3.80 -8.54 13.64
CA ARG A 280 4.52 -7.33 13.23
C ARG A 280 4.90 -6.49 14.44
N ASP A 281 3.94 -6.20 15.32
CA ASP A 281 4.16 -5.34 16.48
C ASP A 281 5.16 -5.97 17.48
N GLU A 282 5.09 -7.28 17.69
CA GLU A 282 6.07 -8.04 18.47
C GLU A 282 7.47 -7.96 17.84
N ALA A 283 7.58 -8.17 16.52
CA ALA A 283 8.86 -8.06 15.82
C ALA A 283 9.44 -6.64 15.88
N GLU A 284 8.61 -5.60 15.73
CA GLU A 284 9.03 -4.20 15.88
C GLU A 284 9.48 -3.87 17.30
N ALA A 285 8.76 -4.37 18.33
CA ALA A 285 9.11 -4.18 19.73
C ALA A 285 10.45 -4.85 20.07
N THR A 286 10.62 -6.13 19.68
CA THR A 286 11.89 -6.86 19.89
C THR A 286 13.06 -6.17 19.19
N CYS A 287 12.86 -5.73 17.95
CA CYS A 287 13.86 -4.98 17.20
C CYS A 287 14.27 -3.69 17.91
N ARG A 288 13.29 -2.91 18.38
CA ARG A 288 13.57 -1.67 19.11
C ARG A 288 14.38 -1.96 20.37
N THR A 289 13.99 -2.94 21.18
CA THR A 289 14.73 -3.31 22.40
C THR A 289 16.18 -3.65 22.08
N GLN A 290 16.41 -4.52 21.09
CA GLN A 290 17.76 -4.95 20.70
C GLN A 290 18.60 -3.80 20.13
N VAL A 291 18.00 -2.89 19.36
CA VAL A 291 18.70 -1.71 18.82
C VAL A 291 19.04 -0.73 19.95
N VAL A 292 18.13 -0.50 20.90
CA VAL A 292 18.38 0.34 22.08
C VAL A 292 19.52 -0.23 22.92
N GLU A 293 19.52 -1.53 23.20
CA GLU A 293 20.60 -2.21 23.93
C GLU A 293 21.95 -2.07 23.20
N ALA A 294 21.95 -2.10 21.86
CA ALA A 294 23.16 -2.01 21.07
C ALA A 294 23.74 -0.59 20.99
N VAL A 295 22.91 0.42 20.71
CA VAL A 295 23.37 1.78 20.35
C VAL A 295 22.93 2.89 21.32
N GLY A 296 22.08 2.58 22.29
CA GLY A 296 21.44 3.55 23.18
C GLY A 296 20.21 4.23 22.57
N ASP A 297 19.38 4.85 23.42
CA ASP A 297 18.07 5.40 23.05
C ASP A 297 18.14 6.48 21.95
N ASP A 298 19.05 7.45 22.07
CA ASP A 298 19.15 8.56 21.12
C ASP A 298 19.47 8.07 19.71
N LYS A 299 20.46 7.17 19.60
CA LYS A 299 20.84 6.57 18.32
C LYS A 299 19.76 5.62 17.81
N ALA A 300 19.10 4.86 18.67
CA ALA A 300 17.99 4.00 18.29
C ALA A 300 16.82 4.83 17.72
N ASN A 301 16.50 5.98 18.31
CA ASN A 301 15.49 6.89 17.79
C ASN A 301 15.89 7.53 16.46
N ALA A 302 17.17 7.84 16.24
CA ALA A 302 17.63 8.31 14.94
C ALA A 302 17.47 7.24 13.84
N ILE A 303 17.75 5.98 14.17
CA ILE A 303 17.69 4.84 13.25
C ILE A 303 16.23 4.43 12.96
N LEU A 304 15.44 4.20 14.01
CA LEU A 304 14.10 3.62 13.93
C LEU A 304 12.98 4.68 13.92
N GLY A 305 13.31 5.95 14.16
CA GLY A 305 12.35 6.99 14.52
C GLY A 305 11.99 6.93 16.01
N PRO A 306 11.32 7.96 16.57
CA PRO A 306 10.77 7.89 17.92
C PRO A 306 9.64 6.85 18.00
N PRO A 307 9.35 6.29 19.19
CA PRO A 307 8.20 5.41 19.35
C PRO A 307 6.92 6.17 18.99
N PRO A 308 5.94 5.51 18.37
CA PRO A 308 4.72 6.20 17.98
C PRO A 308 3.98 6.68 19.25
N PRO A 309 3.44 7.91 19.26
CA PRO A 309 2.69 8.40 20.41
C PRO A 309 1.51 7.48 20.70
N ALA A 310 1.19 7.29 21.98
CA ALA A 310 -0.06 6.64 22.35
C ALA A 310 -1.21 7.36 21.62
N VAL A 311 -2.00 6.62 20.86
CA VAL A 311 -3.24 7.17 20.32
C VAL A 311 -4.22 7.13 21.48
N PRO A 312 -4.79 8.26 21.91
CA PRO A 312 -5.77 8.25 22.98
C PRO A 312 -6.86 7.26 22.61
N GLU A 313 -7.22 6.38 23.55
CA GLU A 313 -8.36 5.50 23.34
C GLU A 313 -9.58 6.37 23.05
N PRO A 314 -10.42 6.00 22.05
CA PRO A 314 -11.65 6.73 21.82
C PRO A 314 -12.42 6.74 23.12
N ALA A 315 -12.76 7.94 23.62
CA ALA A 315 -13.65 8.06 24.76
C ALA A 315 -14.89 7.22 24.44
N LEU A 316 -15.15 6.19 25.26
CA LEU A 316 -16.36 5.40 25.14
C LEU A 316 -17.51 6.40 25.11
N PRO A 317 -18.44 6.30 24.13
CA PRO A 317 -19.58 7.20 24.10
C PRO A 317 -20.24 7.11 25.47
N GLU A 318 -20.27 8.23 26.20
CA GLU A 318 -20.98 8.31 27.46
C GLU A 318 -22.36 7.71 27.20
N LYS A 319 -22.70 6.65 27.93
CA LYS A 319 -24.05 6.10 27.89
C LYS A 319 -24.96 7.27 28.24
N LYS A 320 -25.62 7.85 27.25
CA LYS A 320 -26.77 8.70 27.48
C LYS A 320 -27.81 7.80 28.14
N THR A 321 -27.82 7.85 29.47
CA THR A 321 -28.93 7.34 30.28
C THR A 321 -30.07 8.33 30.11
N ASP A 322 -30.76 8.22 28.99
CA ASP A 322 -32.10 8.76 28.83
C ASP A 322 -33.05 7.56 28.78
N PHE A 323 -33.58 7.19 29.95
CA PHE A 323 -34.98 6.86 30.25
C PHE A 323 -35.10 6.48 31.73
#